data_AF-A0A074L3S2-F1
#
_entry.id   AF-A0A074L3S2-F1
#
_cell.length_a   1.000
_cell.length_b   1.000
_cell.length_c   1.000
_cell.angle_alpha   90.00
_cell.angle_beta   90.00
_cell.angle_gamma   90.00
#
_symmetry.space_group_name_H-M   'P 1'
#
loop_
_entity.id
_entity.type
_entity.pdbx_description
1 polymer ?
#
loop_
_entity_poly.entity_id
_entity_poly.type
_entity_poly.pdbx_seq_one_letter_code
_entity_poly.pdbx_strand_id
1 'polypeptide(L)'
;MSDFRSSQNEAHPNKSNTLMTGIILILILVISIQVWFLYSALNNALDDNFDIAVATFLGSLVLALVSFWILRYLPDPRQPKVKKSTYNAYRPTQKSS
;
A
#
# COMPACT_ATOMS: atom_id res chain seq x y z
N MET A 1 -30.44 6.78 11.97
CA MET A 1 -29.84 8.06 11.52
C MET A 1 -28.31 7.99 11.42
N SER A 2 -27.63 7.18 12.24
CA SER A 2 -26.20 6.88 12.15
C SER A 2 -25.83 6.10 10.88
N ASP A 3 -26.65 5.12 10.49
CA ASP A 3 -26.33 4.20 9.38
C ASP A 3 -26.29 4.88 8.00
N PHE A 4 -27.11 5.91 7.80
CA PHE A 4 -27.13 6.69 6.55
C PHE A 4 -25.87 7.53 6.36
N ARG A 5 -25.31 8.08 7.45
CA ARG A 5 -24.09 8.89 7.41
C ARG A 5 -22.87 7.99 7.20
N SER A 6 -22.86 6.82 7.86
CA SER A 6 -21.83 5.80 7.65
C SER A 6 -21.86 5.23 6.22
N SER A 7 -23.04 4.93 5.66
CA SER A 7 -23.15 4.38 4.31
C SER A 7 -22.75 5.38 3.22
N GLN A 8 -23.00 6.68 3.43
CA GLN A 8 -22.53 7.71 2.49
C GLN A 8 -21.01 7.91 2.56
N ASN A 9 -20.41 7.81 3.75
CA ASN A 9 -18.96 7.91 3.91
C ASN A 9 -18.24 6.68 3.31
N GLU A 10 -18.86 5.49 3.37
CA GLU A 10 -18.40 4.28 2.67
C GLU A 10 -18.64 4.33 1.13
N ALA A 11 -19.67 5.04 0.67
CA ALA A 11 -20.00 5.17 -0.75
C ALA A 11 -19.05 6.10 -1.52
N HIS A 12 -18.16 6.82 -0.83
CA HIS A 12 -17.13 7.65 -1.46
C HIS A 12 -15.70 7.08 -1.23
N PRO A 13 -15.38 5.90 -1.78
CA PRO A 13 -14.11 5.18 -1.58
C PRO A 13 -12.87 5.89 -2.18
N ASN A 14 -13.07 7.05 -2.83
CA ASN A 14 -12.02 7.74 -3.57
C ASN A 14 -10.84 8.19 -2.69
N LYS A 15 -11.06 8.49 -1.41
CA LYS A 15 -10.00 8.99 -0.51
C LYS A 15 -8.91 7.95 -0.22
N SER A 16 -9.31 6.69 0.03
CA SER A 16 -8.37 5.58 0.24
C SER A 16 -7.62 5.24 -1.06
N ASN A 17 -8.30 5.35 -2.20
CA ASN A 17 -7.68 5.10 -3.51
C ASN A 17 -6.60 6.12 -3.85
N THR A 18 -6.81 7.41 -3.55
CA THR A 18 -5.80 8.46 -3.77
C THR A 18 -4.54 8.25 -2.91
N LEU A 19 -4.71 7.88 -1.64
CA LEU A 19 -3.58 7.59 -0.74
C LEU A 19 -2.77 6.38 -1.24
N MET A 20 -3.46 5.30 -1.62
CA MET A 20 -2.81 4.10 -2.16
C MET A 20 -1.99 4.41 -3.42
N THR A 21 -2.58 5.15 -4.37
CA THR A 21 -1.88 5.59 -5.58
C THR A 21 -0.67 6.45 -5.24
N GLY A 22 -0.80 7.39 -4.30
CA GLY A 22 0.32 8.23 -3.85
C GLY A 22 1.49 7.42 -3.30
N ILE A 23 1.21 6.43 -2.43
CA ILE A 23 2.22 5.52 -1.88
C ILE A 23 2.91 4.73 -3.00
N ILE A 24 2.14 4.18 -3.95
CA ILE A 24 2.68 3.43 -5.08
C ILE A 24 3.61 4.31 -5.94
N LEU A 25 3.20 5.54 -6.26
CA LEU A 25 4.02 6.48 -7.04
C LEU A 25 5.34 6.82 -6.33
N ILE A 26 5.29 7.02 -5.00
CA ILE A 26 6.50 7.25 -4.20
C ILE A 26 7.42 6.02 -4.23
N LEU A 27 6.87 4.80 -4.10
CA LEU A 27 7.67 3.57 -4.16
C LEU A 27 8.31 3.36 -5.55
N ILE A 28 7.60 3.67 -6.63
CA ILE A 28 8.16 3.64 -8.00
C ILE A 28 9.31 4.64 -8.13
N LEU A 29 9.15 5.85 -7.58
CA LEU A 29 10.22 6.86 -7.57
C LEU A 29 11.45 6.34 -6.80
N VAL A 30 11.24 5.75 -5.61
CA VAL A 30 12.34 5.19 -4.82
C VAL A 30 13.06 4.07 -5.57
N ILE A 31 12.33 3.14 -6.19
CA ILE A 31 12.93 2.06 -6.99
C ILE A 31 13.74 2.64 -8.16
N SER A 32 13.22 3.67 -8.83
CA SER A 32 13.92 4.34 -9.93
C SER A 32 15.25 4.95 -9.47
N ILE A 33 15.26 5.60 -8.29
CA ILE A 33 16.48 6.13 -7.67
C ILE A 33 17.44 4.99 -7.28
N GLN A 34 16.94 3.86 -6.76
CA GLN A 34 17.79 2.70 -6.42
C GLN A 34 18.46 2.09 -7.66
N VAL A 35 17.75 2.01 -8.79
CA VAL A 35 18.34 1.58 -10.08
C VAL A 35 19.43 2.55 -10.52
N TRP A 36 19.19 3.86 -10.37
CA TRP A 36 20.21 4.88 -10.66
C TRP A 36 21.43 4.77 -9.72
N PHE A 37 21.24 4.54 -8.43
CA PHE A 37 22.34 4.29 -7.48
C PHE A 37 23.12 3.04 -7.84
N LEU A 38 22.46 1.95 -8.26
CA LEU A 38 23.13 0.74 -8.70
C LEU A 38 24.01 1.01 -9.93
N TYR A 39 23.48 1.73 -10.92
CA TYR A 39 24.25 2.13 -12.09
C TYR A 39 25.45 3.00 -11.70
N SER A 40 25.23 3.99 -10.82
CA SER A 40 26.30 4.85 -10.31
C SER A 40 27.38 4.05 -9.58
N ALA A 41 26.98 3.13 -8.70
CA ALA A 41 27.91 2.28 -7.96
C ALA A 41 28.79 1.44 -8.91
N LEU A 42 28.17 0.83 -9.92
CA LEU A 42 28.88 -0.02 -10.87
C LEU A 42 29.88 0.78 -11.70
N ASN A 43 29.47 1.93 -12.24
CA ASN A 43 30.36 2.74 -13.08
C ASN A 43 31.53 3.30 -12.26
N ASN A 44 31.27 3.75 -11.02
CA ASN A 44 32.32 4.30 -10.18
C ASN A 44 33.25 3.21 -9.62
N ALA A 45 32.75 2.01 -9.35
CA ALA A 45 33.59 0.90 -8.92
C ALA A 45 34.56 0.43 -10.02
N LEU A 46 34.16 0.56 -11.30
CA LEU A 46 35.03 0.24 -12.44
C LEU A 46 36.11 1.30 -12.67
N ASP A 47 35.83 2.56 -12.34
CA ASP A 47 36.78 3.68 -12.46
C ASP A 47 37.64 3.88 -11.19
N ASP A 48 37.79 2.84 -10.35
CA ASP A 48 38.51 2.87 -9.06
C ASP A 48 37.99 3.92 -8.04
N ASN A 49 36.79 4.48 -8.26
CA ASN A 49 36.13 5.44 -7.37
C ASN A 49 35.26 4.73 -6.32
N PHE A 50 35.89 3.88 -5.52
CA PHE A 50 35.19 2.98 -4.58
C PHE A 50 34.38 3.73 -3.51
N ASP A 51 34.80 4.92 -3.11
CA ASP A 51 34.07 5.76 -2.14
C ASP A 51 32.65 6.09 -2.60
N ILE A 52 32.49 6.41 -3.89
CA ILE A 52 31.18 6.72 -4.49
C ILE A 52 30.33 5.45 -4.57
N ALA A 53 30.95 4.31 -4.90
CA ALA A 53 30.27 3.02 -4.94
C ALA A 53 29.73 2.61 -3.57
N VAL A 54 30.54 2.78 -2.52
CA VAL A 54 30.11 2.49 -1.14
C VAL A 54 29.03 3.48 -0.68
N ALA A 55 29.19 4.78 -0.97
CA ALA A 55 28.20 5.79 -0.59
C ALA A 55 26.83 5.53 -1.25
N THR A 56 26.81 5.19 -2.54
CA THR A 56 25.57 4.88 -3.28
C THR A 56 24.95 3.56 -2.84
N PHE A 57 25.76 2.55 -2.49
CA PHE A 57 25.28 1.32 -1.87
C PHE A 57 24.60 1.57 -0.51
N LEU A 58 25.26 2.31 0.39
CA LEU A 58 24.70 2.66 1.70
C LEU A 58 23.45 3.53 1.57
N GLY A 59 23.44 4.49 0.65
CA GLY A 59 22.26 5.28 0.32
C GLY A 59 21.09 4.41 -0.13
N SER A 60 21.36 3.42 -1.00
CA SER A 60 20.34 2.46 -1.46
C SER A 60 19.78 1.62 -0.32
N LEU A 61 20.64 1.15 0.60
CA LEU A 61 20.23 0.40 1.78
C LEU A 61 19.26 1.22 2.67
N VAL A 62 19.58 2.49 2.93
CA VAL A 62 18.71 3.39 3.70
C VAL A 62 17.38 3.61 2.97
N LEU A 63 17.41 3.88 1.66
CA LEU A 63 16.21 4.05 0.83
C LEU A 63 15.34 2.78 0.80
N ALA A 64 15.93 1.59 0.83
CA ALA A 64 15.20 0.33 0.92
C ALA A 64 14.49 0.20 2.28
N LEU A 65 15.17 0.53 3.38
CA LEU A 65 14.56 0.55 4.72
C LEU A 65 13.42 1.56 4.82
N VAL A 66 13.60 2.76 4.27
CA VAL A 66 12.53 3.78 4.20
C VAL A 66 11.35 3.27 3.39
N SER A 67 11.60 2.54 2.30
CA SER A 67 10.54 1.93 1.48
C SER A 67 9.72 0.90 2.27
N PHE A 68 10.38 0.03 3.04
CA PHE A 68 9.70 -0.90 3.93
C PHE A 68 8.90 -0.17 5.01
N TRP A 69 9.40 0.95 5.52
CA TRP A 69 8.69 1.77 6.48
C TRP A 69 7.45 2.45 5.87
N ILE A 70 7.54 2.94 4.63
CA ILE A 70 6.42 3.53 3.89
C ILE A 70 5.28 2.53 3.69
N LEU A 71 5.58 1.24 3.50
CA LEU A 71 4.56 0.19 3.37
C LEU A 71 3.63 0.08 4.59
N ARG A 72 4.05 0.56 5.77
CA ARG A 72 3.19 0.62 6.96
C ARG A 72 1.97 1.54 6.78
N TYR A 73 2.02 2.46 5.82
CA TYR A 73 0.93 3.40 5.53
C TYR A 73 -0.04 2.89 4.47
N LEU A 74 0.14 1.68 3.95
CA LEU A 74 -0.78 1.10 2.98
C LEU A 74 -2.18 0.94 3.61
N PRO A 75 -3.26 1.40 2.95
CA PRO A 75 -4.60 1.30 3.51
C PRO A 75 -5.05 -0.17 3.62
N ASP A 76 -5.89 -0.45 4.62
CA ASP A 76 -6.41 -1.80 4.84
C ASP A 76 -7.11 -2.37 3.60
N PRO A 77 -6.93 -3.66 3.31
CA PRO A 77 -7.63 -4.32 2.23
C PRO A 77 -9.14 -4.24 2.47
N ARG A 78 -9.90 -3.88 1.42
CA ARG A 78 -11.36 -3.79 1.52
C ARG A 78 -11.92 -5.18 1.81
N GLN A 79 -12.48 -5.37 3.01
CA GLN A 79 -13.16 -6.62 3.31
C GLN A 79 -14.42 -6.73 2.45
N PRO A 80 -14.63 -7.83 1.71
CA PRO A 80 -15.87 -8.03 0.99
C PRO A 80 -17.00 -8.12 2.01
N LYS A 81 -18.00 -7.25 1.90
CA LYS A 81 -19.22 -7.35 2.72
C LYS A 81 -19.93 -8.65 2.35
N VAL A 82 -19.76 -9.68 3.18
CA VAL A 82 -20.54 -10.92 3.07
C VAL A 82 -22.02 -10.53 3.23
N LYS A 83 -22.79 -10.57 2.14
CA LYS A 83 -24.24 -10.34 2.16
C LYS A 83 -24.90 -11.41 3.04
N LYS A 84 -25.04 -11.15 4.34
CA LYS A 84 -25.97 -11.88 5.20
C LYS A 84 -27.38 -11.35 4.97
N SER A 85 -28.00 -11.69 3.85
CA SER A 85 -29.39 -11.29 3.59
C SER A 85 -30.10 -12.23 2.62
N THR A 86 -30.32 -13.48 3.04
CA THR A 86 -31.43 -14.32 2.55
C THR A 86 -31.86 -15.40 3.56
N TYR A 87 -31.02 -15.79 4.53
CA TYR A 87 -31.35 -16.93 5.42
C TYR A 87 -32.46 -16.66 6.47
N ASN A 88 -32.70 -15.41 6.85
CA ASN A 88 -33.76 -15.08 7.82
C ASN A 88 -35.15 -14.92 7.20
N ALA A 89 -35.26 -14.86 5.86
CA ALA A 89 -36.54 -14.74 5.17
C ALA A 89 -37.27 -16.08 4.96
N TYR A 90 -36.55 -17.20 5.15
CA TYR A 90 -37.10 -18.57 5.05
C TYR A 90 -37.06 -19.30 6.40
N ARG A 91 -37.26 -18.58 7.51
CA ARG A 91 -37.53 -19.25 8.79
C ARG A 91 -39.04 -19.53 8.84
N PRO A 92 -39.51 -20.76 8.55
CA PRO A 92 -40.91 -21.08 8.78
C PRO A 92 -41.20 -20.84 10.26
N THR A 93 -42.20 -20.02 10.54
CA THR A 93 -42.72 -19.81 11.87
C THR A 93 -43.22 -21.17 12.38
N GLN A 94 -42.46 -21.79 13.28
CA GLN A 94 -42.99 -22.91 14.03
C GLN A 94 -44.09 -22.38 14.93
N LYS A 95 -45.34 -22.55 14.49
CA LYS A 95 -46.52 -22.47 15.35
C LYS A 95 -46.36 -23.53 16.43
N SER A 96 -46.10 -23.10 17.66
CA SER A 96 -46.37 -23.91 18.85
C SER A 96 -47.89 -24.03 18.99
N SER A 97 -48.36 -25.28 19.06
CA SER A 97 -49.71 -25.68 19.47
C SER A 97 -50.08 -25.14 20.84
#